data_AF-A0A7Y2F7B5-F1
#
_entry.id   AF-A0A7Y2F7B5-F1
#
_cell.length_a   1.000
_cell.length_b   1.000
_cell.length_c   1.000
_cell.angle_alpha   90.00
_cell.angle_beta   90.00
_cell.angle_gamma   90.00
#
_symmetry.space_group_name_H-M   'P 1'
#
loop_
_entity.id
_entity.type
_entity.pdbx_description
1 polymer ?
#
loop_
_entity_poly.entity_id
_entity_poly.type
_entity_poly.pdbx_seq_one_letter_code
_entity_poly.pdbx_strand_id
1 'polypeptide(L)'
;MNNPIDWIEVTNLQQIDSPGLIVDFDRVERNIARMVAMVDGNADRLRPHVKTHKMPDVIQMQLDAGIKRFKVATLAEAEMVAIAGGTDILLAHQVVGPKVDRLYRLVQAHREASFAAIVDDPDIATAIANQFSSDALPLRLYVDVDCGMQRTGIRLG
;
A
#
# COMPACT_ATOMS: atom_id res chain seq x y z
N MET A 1 -0.94 -21.38 -28.41
CA MET A 1 -2.38 -21.09 -28.21
C MET A 1 -2.54 -19.59 -28.29
N ASN A 2 -3.06 -19.08 -29.41
CA ASN A 2 -3.35 -17.66 -29.60
C ASN A 2 -4.53 -17.30 -28.69
N ASN A 3 -4.26 -16.72 -27.53
CA ASN A 3 -5.27 -15.93 -26.86
C ASN A 3 -4.99 -14.48 -27.27
N PRO A 4 -5.70 -13.90 -28.25
CA PRO A 4 -5.56 -12.48 -28.51
C PRO A 4 -5.90 -11.78 -27.20
N ILE A 5 -4.96 -11.00 -26.67
CA ILE A 5 -5.26 -10.10 -25.57
C ILE A 5 -6.38 -9.21 -26.11
N ASP A 6 -7.57 -9.34 -25.53
CA ASP A 6 -8.80 -8.67 -25.98
C ASP A 6 -8.75 -7.18 -25.62
N TRP A 7 -7.83 -6.43 -26.23
CA TRP A 7 -7.52 -5.03 -25.90
C TRP A 7 -8.78 -4.16 -25.84
N ILE A 8 -8.80 -3.23 -24.89
CA ILE A 8 -9.89 -2.27 -24.72
C ILE A 8 -10.12 -1.50 -26.01
N GLU A 9 -11.37 -1.45 -26.45
CA GLU A 9 -11.80 -0.53 -27.50
C GLU A 9 -12.16 0.82 -26.86
N VAL A 10 -11.30 1.81 -27.04
CA VAL A 10 -11.53 3.17 -26.52
C VAL A 10 -12.38 3.95 -27.53
N THR A 11 -13.64 4.18 -27.19
CA THR A 11 -14.51 5.04 -28.01
C THR A 11 -14.00 6.49 -27.97
N ASN A 12 -14.04 7.19 -29.11
CA ASN A 12 -13.60 8.58 -29.24
C ASN A 12 -12.13 8.84 -28.88
N LEU A 13 -11.22 7.87 -29.09
CA LEU A 13 -9.78 8.02 -28.83
C LEU A 13 -9.18 9.32 -29.43
N GLN A 14 -9.66 9.75 -30.60
CA GLN A 14 -9.22 10.98 -31.28
C GLN A 14 -9.58 12.27 -30.53
N GLN A 15 -10.46 12.21 -29.52
CA GLN A 15 -10.86 13.34 -28.68
C GLN A 15 -10.06 13.41 -27.37
N ILE A 16 -9.21 12.42 -27.09
CA ILE A 16 -8.36 12.39 -25.90
C ILE A 16 -7.07 13.14 -26.22
N ASP A 17 -6.80 14.21 -25.49
CA ASP A 17 -5.55 14.95 -25.63
C ASP A 17 -4.35 14.10 -25.19
N SER A 18 -3.30 14.07 -26.00
CA SER A 18 -2.17 13.16 -25.82
C SER A 18 -0.93 13.92 -25.30
N PRO A 19 -0.17 13.37 -24.34
CA PRO A 19 -0.28 12.01 -23.80
C PRO A 19 -1.34 11.85 -22.69
N GLY A 20 -2.12 10.76 -22.77
CA GLY A 20 -3.10 10.38 -21.75
C GLY A 20 -2.89 8.94 -21.25
N LEU A 21 -3.10 8.71 -19.95
CA LEU A 21 -3.12 7.38 -19.36
C LEU A 21 -4.56 6.87 -19.32
N ILE A 22 -4.82 5.73 -19.97
CA ILE A 22 -6.15 5.11 -20.00
C ILE A 22 -6.14 3.91 -19.06
N VAL A 23 -7.15 3.84 -18.19
CA VAL A 23 -7.38 2.74 -17.25
C VAL A 23 -8.77 2.16 -17.52
N ASP A 24 -8.84 0.86 -17.74
CA ASP A 24 -10.09 0.11 -17.84
C ASP A 24 -10.46 -0.43 -16.46
N PHE A 25 -11.47 0.18 -15.85
CA PHE A 25 -11.94 -0.18 -14.53
C PHE A 25 -12.62 -1.56 -14.48
N ASP A 26 -13.25 -2.04 -15.56
CA ASP A 26 -13.82 -3.40 -15.62
C ASP A 26 -12.71 -4.45 -15.56
N ARG A 27 -11.56 -4.18 -16.18
CA ARG A 27 -10.36 -5.02 -16.01
C ARG A 27 -9.77 -4.93 -14.62
N VAL A 28 -9.74 -3.76 -14.01
CA VAL A 28 -9.27 -3.60 -12.62
C VAL A 28 -10.14 -4.43 -11.69
N GLU A 29 -11.46 -4.35 -11.82
CA GLU A 29 -12.42 -5.14 -11.05
C GLU A 29 -12.19 -6.65 -11.23
N ARG A 30 -12.09 -7.12 -12.48
CA ARG A 30 -11.79 -8.53 -12.78
C ARG A 30 -10.46 -9.00 -12.18
N ASN A 31 -9.43 -8.15 -12.19
CA ASN A 31 -8.13 -8.48 -11.59
C ASN A 31 -8.21 -8.56 -10.07
N ILE A 32 -8.96 -7.64 -9.43
CA ILE A 32 -9.21 -7.68 -7.97
C ILE A 32 -9.96 -8.97 -7.61
N ALA A 33 -11.05 -9.27 -8.32
CA ALA A 33 -11.83 -10.50 -8.10
C ALA A 33 -10.96 -11.76 -8.26
N ARG A 34 -10.08 -11.78 -9.27
CA ARG A 34 -9.11 -12.86 -9.47
C ARG A 34 -8.13 -13.00 -8.31
N MET A 35 -7.60 -11.90 -7.78
CA MET A 35 -6.71 -11.92 -6.61
C MET A 35 -7.41 -12.49 -5.37
N VAL A 36 -8.67 -12.10 -5.14
CA VAL A 36 -9.50 -12.63 -4.04
C VAL A 36 -9.76 -14.13 -4.22
N ALA A 37 -10.04 -14.58 -5.44
CA ALA A 37 -10.20 -16.00 -5.74
C ALA A 37 -8.91 -16.82 -5.50
N MET A 38 -7.73 -16.26 -5.76
CA MET A 38 -6.44 -16.93 -5.50
C MET A 38 -6.17 -17.23 -4.02
N VAL A 39 -6.87 -16.56 -3.11
CA VAL A 39 -6.79 -16.79 -1.66
C VAL A 39 -8.06 -17.44 -1.11
N ASP A 40 -8.75 -18.21 -1.94
CA ASP A 40 -9.98 -18.94 -1.60
C ASP A 40 -11.09 -18.03 -1.08
N GLY A 41 -11.18 -16.80 -1.60
CA GLY A 41 -12.15 -15.79 -1.17
C GLY A 41 -11.77 -15.07 0.14
N ASN A 42 -10.70 -15.48 0.82
CA ASN A 42 -10.27 -14.87 2.07
C ASN A 42 -9.42 -13.62 1.82
N ALA A 43 -10.08 -12.48 1.57
CA ALA A 43 -9.44 -11.19 1.29
C ALA A 43 -8.47 -10.70 2.39
N ASP A 44 -8.60 -11.17 3.63
CA ASP A 44 -7.65 -10.87 4.72
C ASP A 44 -6.23 -11.39 4.46
N ARG A 45 -6.07 -12.37 3.56
CA ARG A 45 -4.76 -12.87 3.14
C ARG A 45 -4.04 -11.96 2.16
N LEU A 46 -4.71 -10.92 1.64
CA LEU A 46 -4.16 -9.99 0.69
C LEU A 46 -3.69 -8.71 1.37
N ARG A 47 -2.57 -8.18 0.89
CA ARG A 47 -2.08 -6.84 1.21
C ARG A 47 -1.51 -6.18 -0.06
N PRO A 48 -2.37 -5.80 -1.03
CA PRO A 48 -1.92 -5.21 -2.29
C PRO A 48 -1.09 -3.96 -2.08
N HIS A 49 -0.19 -3.70 -3.01
CA HIS A 49 0.70 -2.56 -2.95
C HIS A 49 0.17 -1.40 -3.81
N VAL A 50 -0.09 -0.26 -3.15
CA VAL A 50 -0.74 0.92 -3.76
C VAL A 50 0.16 1.66 -4.76
N LYS A 51 1.49 1.50 -4.66
CA LYS A 51 2.48 2.25 -5.45
C LYS A 51 2.27 2.17 -6.96
N THR A 52 1.61 1.12 -7.44
CA THR A 52 1.33 0.89 -8.85
C THR A 52 0.30 1.86 -9.40
N HIS A 53 -0.80 2.08 -8.67
CA HIS A 53 -1.93 2.87 -9.17
C HIS A 53 -2.01 4.24 -8.50
N LYS A 54 -1.78 4.34 -7.17
CA LYS A 54 -1.90 5.60 -6.41
C LYS A 54 -3.23 6.34 -6.67
N MET A 55 -4.31 5.57 -6.79
CA MET A 55 -5.66 6.05 -7.11
C MET A 55 -6.62 5.66 -5.99
N PRO A 56 -7.32 6.63 -5.35
CA PRO A 56 -8.37 6.37 -4.37
C PRO A 56 -9.48 5.46 -4.91
N ASP A 57 -9.89 5.65 -6.16
CA ASP A 57 -10.97 4.85 -6.77
C ASP A 57 -10.64 3.36 -6.80
N VAL A 58 -9.39 3.01 -7.11
CA VAL A 58 -8.93 1.60 -7.10
C VAL A 58 -8.84 1.07 -5.66
N ILE A 59 -8.52 1.91 -4.68
CA ILE A 59 -8.54 1.52 -3.26
C ILE A 59 -9.98 1.22 -2.82
N GLN A 60 -10.95 2.04 -3.23
CA GLN A 60 -12.36 1.81 -2.94
C GLN A 60 -12.84 0.49 -3.54
N MET A 61 -12.51 0.21 -4.80
CA MET A 61 -12.83 -1.09 -5.42
C MET A 61 -12.21 -2.28 -4.66
N GLN A 62 -11.00 -2.12 -4.14
CA GLN A 62 -10.34 -3.16 -3.31
C GLN A 62 -11.07 -3.35 -1.97
N LEU A 63 -11.51 -2.25 -1.34
CA LEU A 63 -12.30 -2.26 -0.10
C LEU A 63 -13.67 -2.92 -0.30
N ASP A 64 -14.35 -2.62 -1.40
CA ASP A 64 -15.65 -3.21 -1.77
C ASP A 64 -15.52 -4.72 -2.01
N ALA A 65 -14.36 -5.17 -2.50
CA ALA A 65 -14.00 -6.58 -2.60
C ALA A 65 -13.54 -7.21 -1.26
N GLY A 66 -13.62 -6.48 -0.15
CA GLY A 66 -13.29 -6.94 1.20
C GLY A 66 -11.80 -6.82 1.60
N ILE A 67 -10.94 -6.26 0.74
CA ILE A 67 -9.52 -6.09 1.03
C ILE A 67 -9.32 -4.84 1.88
N LYS A 68 -8.93 -5.01 3.14
CA LYS A 68 -8.76 -3.90 4.11
C LYS A 68 -7.31 -3.55 4.44
N ARG A 69 -6.37 -4.37 3.95
CA ARG A 69 -4.95 -4.28 4.29
C ARG A 69 -4.17 -3.81 3.08
N PHE A 70 -3.31 -2.80 3.25
CA PHE A 70 -2.56 -2.20 2.16
C PHE A 70 -1.08 -2.10 2.47
N LYS A 71 -0.28 -2.12 1.41
CA LYS A 71 1.15 -1.83 1.44
C LYS A 71 1.40 -0.54 0.64
N VAL A 72 2.12 0.40 1.23
CA VAL A 72 2.37 1.72 0.66
C VAL A 72 3.86 2.03 0.64
N ALA A 73 4.33 2.83 -0.31
CA ALA A 73 5.73 3.20 -0.45
C ALA A 73 6.04 4.58 0.15
N THR A 74 5.02 5.40 0.38
CA THR A 74 5.17 6.76 0.91
C THR A 74 4.11 7.10 1.94
N LEU A 75 4.38 8.12 2.76
CA LEU A 75 3.40 8.66 3.71
C LEU A 75 2.17 9.29 3.01
N ALA A 76 2.34 9.84 1.80
CA ALA A 76 1.21 10.37 1.04
C ALA A 76 0.27 9.26 0.55
N GLU A 77 0.84 8.11 0.16
CA GLU A 77 0.04 6.92 -0.16
C GLU A 77 -0.63 6.35 1.10
N ALA A 78 0.04 6.37 2.25
CA ALA A 78 -0.54 5.95 3.52
C ALA A 78 -1.75 6.80 3.90
N GLU A 79 -1.63 8.11 3.78
CA GLU A 79 -2.70 9.09 4.03
C GLU A 79 -3.88 8.90 3.06
N MET A 80 -3.60 8.73 1.77
CA MET A 80 -4.62 8.43 0.76
C MET A 80 -5.42 7.17 1.10
N VAL A 81 -4.76 6.09 1.51
CA VAL A 81 -5.42 4.84 1.92
C VAL A 81 -6.26 5.03 3.17
N ALA A 82 -5.74 5.76 4.17
CA ALA A 82 -6.47 6.02 5.41
C ALA A 82 -7.76 6.82 5.13
N ILE A 83 -7.67 7.88 4.31
CA ILE A 83 -8.83 8.68 3.89
C ILE A 83 -9.84 7.83 3.12
N ALA A 84 -9.38 6.92 2.27
CA ALA A 84 -10.25 5.99 1.52
C ALA A 84 -10.90 4.91 2.41
N GLY A 85 -10.50 4.78 3.69
CA GLY A 85 -11.09 3.82 4.63
C GLY A 85 -10.31 2.51 4.80
N GLY A 86 -9.06 2.44 4.34
CA GLY A 86 -8.18 1.31 4.62
C GLY A 86 -7.79 1.24 6.10
N THR A 87 -7.98 0.08 6.72
CA THR A 87 -7.84 -0.06 8.18
C THR A 87 -6.51 -0.65 8.64
N ASP A 88 -5.71 -1.24 7.74
CA ASP A 88 -4.37 -1.76 8.08
C ASP A 88 -3.35 -1.37 7.00
N ILE A 89 -2.42 -0.49 7.35
CA ILE A 89 -1.54 0.19 6.40
C ILE A 89 -0.08 -0.08 6.77
N LEU A 90 0.63 -0.82 5.92
CA LEU A 90 2.05 -1.08 6.07
C LEU A 90 2.87 -0.19 5.15
N LEU A 91 3.64 0.72 5.73
CA LEU A 91 4.67 1.47 5.03
C LEU A 91 5.88 0.57 4.76
N ALA A 92 6.05 0.21 3.49
CA ALA A 92 7.08 -0.66 2.97
C ALA A 92 8.45 0.01 2.84
N HIS A 93 8.75 0.96 3.72
CA HIS A 93 10.01 1.64 3.76
C HIS A 93 10.32 2.10 5.18
N GLN A 94 11.61 2.14 5.51
CA GLN A 94 12.10 2.65 6.75
C GLN A 94 11.90 4.17 6.83
N VAL A 95 11.33 4.61 7.95
CA VAL A 95 11.03 6.02 8.18
C VAL A 95 12.18 6.67 8.93
N VAL A 96 12.87 7.59 8.25
CA VAL A 96 14.08 8.23 8.76
C VAL A 96 13.90 9.74 8.95
N GLY A 97 14.63 10.30 9.91
CA GLY A 97 14.73 11.75 10.14
C GLY A 97 13.35 12.43 10.35
N PRO A 98 13.09 13.58 9.71
CA PRO A 98 11.84 14.34 9.90
C PRO A 98 10.56 13.56 9.57
N LYS A 99 10.65 12.47 8.79
CA LYS A 99 9.49 11.66 8.45
C LYS A 99 8.94 10.88 9.64
N VAL A 100 9.71 10.69 10.71
CA VAL A 100 9.27 10.01 11.94
C VAL A 100 8.15 10.80 12.61
N ASP A 101 8.33 12.12 12.80
CA ASP A 101 7.29 13.02 13.30
C ASP A 101 6.11 13.12 12.33
N ARG A 102 6.36 13.16 11.01
CA ARG A 102 5.28 13.15 10.02
C ARG A 102 4.42 11.87 10.08
N LEU A 103 5.05 10.70 10.26
CA LEU A 103 4.34 9.44 10.47
C LEU A 103 3.53 9.50 11.77
N TYR A 104 4.11 10.02 12.86
CA TYR A 104 3.41 10.16 14.13
C TYR A 104 2.13 11.01 14.00
N ARG A 105 2.20 12.16 13.34
CA ARG A 105 1.02 13.01 13.08
C ARG A 105 -0.03 12.32 12.21
N LEU A 106 0.41 11.54 11.22
CA LEU A 106 -0.49 10.76 10.37
C LEU A 106 -1.28 9.72 11.20
N VAL A 107 -0.58 8.96 12.04
CA VAL A 107 -1.21 7.98 12.94
C VAL A 107 -2.16 8.68 13.93
N GLN A 108 -1.80 9.87 14.42
CA GLN A 108 -2.67 10.67 15.28
C GLN A 108 -3.95 11.13 14.61
N ALA A 109 -3.89 11.49 13.32
CA ALA A 109 -5.02 11.98 12.54
C ALA A 109 -5.99 10.86 12.15
N HIS A 110 -5.49 9.63 12.00
CA HIS A 110 -6.25 8.47 11.51
C HIS A 110 -6.23 7.31 12.52
N ARG A 111 -6.78 7.54 13.72
CA ARG A 111 -6.75 6.56 14.83
C ARG A 111 -7.60 5.30 14.55
N GLU A 112 -8.52 5.39 13.60
CA GLU A 112 -9.34 4.30 13.10
C GLU A 112 -8.54 3.26 12.29
N ALA A 113 -7.37 3.65 11.75
CA ALA A 113 -6.50 2.79 10.99
C ALA A 113 -5.27 2.35 11.81
N SER A 114 -4.86 1.10 11.61
CA SER A 114 -3.60 0.60 12.17
C SER A 114 -2.47 0.81 11.18
N PHE A 115 -1.41 1.47 11.65
CA PHE A 115 -0.22 1.71 10.85
C PHE A 115 0.93 0.80 11.28
N ALA A 116 1.79 0.48 10.32
CA ALA A 116 3.05 -0.19 10.55
C ALA A 116 4.13 0.33 9.60
N ALA A 117 5.39 0.14 9.96
CA ALA A 117 6.53 0.40 9.10
C ALA A 117 7.53 -0.77 9.14
N ILE A 118 8.42 -0.81 8.16
CA ILE A 118 9.56 -1.74 8.16
C ILE A 118 10.82 -1.03 8.69
N VAL A 119 11.73 -1.77 9.30
CA VAL A 119 13.04 -1.29 9.78
C VAL A 119 14.10 -2.35 9.55
N ASP A 120 15.32 -1.92 9.22
CA ASP A 120 16.51 -2.76 9.10
C ASP A 120 17.72 -2.18 9.86
N ASP A 121 17.53 -1.07 10.56
CA ASP A 121 18.56 -0.38 11.34
C ASP A 121 18.06 -0.12 12.78
N PRO A 122 18.84 -0.50 13.81
CA PRO A 122 18.45 -0.36 15.22
C PRO A 122 18.39 1.10 15.72
N ASP A 123 19.20 2.00 15.17
CA ASP A 123 19.19 3.42 15.56
C ASP A 123 17.89 4.07 15.07
N ILE A 124 17.45 3.71 13.87
CA ILE A 124 16.16 4.17 13.34
C ILE A 124 14.99 3.55 14.10
N ALA A 125 15.05 2.26 14.44
CA ALA A 125 14.03 1.63 15.29
C ALA A 125 13.90 2.34 16.64
N THR A 126 15.03 2.71 17.26
CA THR A 126 15.08 3.49 18.50
C THR A 126 14.50 4.89 18.34
N ALA A 127 14.84 5.59 17.25
CA ALA A 127 14.30 6.92 16.96
C ALA A 127 12.77 6.89 16.80
N ILE A 128 12.24 5.87 16.13
CA ILE A 128 10.79 5.65 16.02
C ILE A 128 10.20 5.33 17.40
N ALA A 129 10.79 4.40 18.16
CA ALA A 129 10.29 4.04 19.48
C ALA A 129 10.21 5.24 20.43
N ASN A 130 11.21 6.14 20.39
CA ASN A 130 11.21 7.37 21.20
C ASN A 130 10.04 8.30 20.84
N GLN A 131 9.73 8.46 19.56
CA GLN A 131 8.60 9.27 19.09
C GLN A 131 7.25 8.65 19.45
N PHE A 132 7.15 7.32 19.38
CA PHE A 132 5.94 6.53 19.65
C PHE A 132 5.89 5.97 21.07
N SER A 133 6.61 6.58 22.02
CA SER A 133 6.78 6.08 23.39
C SER A 133 5.51 6.15 24.28
N SER A 134 4.45 6.81 23.81
CA SER A 134 3.16 6.85 24.51
C SER A 134 2.32 5.61 24.17
N ASP A 135 1.82 4.91 25.20
CA ASP A 135 0.93 3.75 25.06
C ASP A 135 -0.36 4.03 24.28
N ALA A 136 -0.71 5.30 24.07
CA ALA A 136 -1.92 5.71 23.36
C ALA A 136 -1.85 5.52 21.83
N LEU A 137 -0.66 5.32 21.26
CA LEU A 137 -0.42 5.31 19.81
C LEU A 137 0.67 4.30 19.40
N PRO A 138 0.53 3.00 19.70
CA PRO A 138 1.57 2.04 19.37
C PRO A 138 1.70 1.87 17.84
N LEU A 139 2.93 2.00 17.32
CA LEU A 139 3.26 1.69 15.93
C LEU A 139 3.87 0.29 15.84
N ARG A 140 3.35 -0.56 14.95
CA ARG A 140 3.94 -1.88 14.69
C ARG A 140 5.17 -1.73 13.78
N LEU A 141 6.27 -2.37 14.15
CA LEU A 141 7.47 -2.45 13.32
C LEU A 141 7.70 -3.89 12.85
N TYR A 142 8.05 -4.02 11.58
CA TYR A 142 8.49 -5.27 10.97
C TYR A 142 9.99 -5.17 10.64
N VAL A 143 10.74 -6.24 10.87
CA VAL A 143 12.14 -6.30 10.43
C VAL A 143 12.17 -6.58 8.93
N ASP A 144 12.82 -5.71 8.15
CA ASP A 144 13.07 -5.94 6.73
C ASP A 144 14.26 -6.89 6.57
N VAL A 145 14.13 -7.90 5.71
CA VAL A 145 15.11 -8.96 5.54
C VAL A 145 15.51 -9.03 4.07
N ASP A 146 16.82 -8.99 3.79
CA ASP A 146 17.34 -9.17 2.44
C ASP A 146 17.36 -10.65 2.07
N CYS A 147 16.38 -11.07 1.27
CA CYS A 147 16.28 -12.41 0.71
C CYS A 147 17.03 -12.57 -0.63
N GLY A 148 18.01 -11.71 -0.92
CA GLY A 148 18.84 -11.75 -2.12
C GLY A 148 18.55 -10.66 -3.16
N MET A 149 17.70 -9.68 -2.83
CA MET A 149 17.42 -8.53 -3.73
C MET A 149 18.47 -7.42 -3.61
N GLN A 150 19.30 -7.42 -2.57
CA GLN A 150 20.41 -6.48 -2.39
C GLN A 150 20.00 -5.00 -2.50
N ARG A 151 18.86 -4.65 -1.89
CA ARG A 151 18.29 -3.29 -1.96
C ARG A 151 18.19 -2.63 -0.59
N THR A 152 17.46 -3.26 0.32
CA THR A 152 17.28 -2.91 1.74
C THR A 152 17.13 -4.23 2.50
N GLY A 153 17.11 -4.16 3.84
CA GLY A 153 16.89 -5.31 4.69
C GLY A 153 18.17 -5.91 5.26
N ILE A 154 18.02 -6.53 6.42
CA ILE A 154 19.09 -7.22 7.13
C ILE A 154 19.38 -8.53 6.40
N ARG A 155 20.66 -8.80 6.11
CA ARG A 155 21.06 -10.09 5.52
C ARG A 155 20.84 -11.21 6.53
N LEU A 156 20.39 -12.36 6.04
CA LEU A 156 20.35 -13.58 6.83
C LEU A 156 21.77 -14.13 7.01
N GLY A 157 22.26 -14.23 8.25
CA GLY A 157 23.59 -14.76 8.60
C GLY A 157 24.40 -13.79 9.43
#